data_AF-A0A5Q0HAN1-F1
#
_entry.id   AF-A0A5Q0HAN1-F1
#
_cell.length_a   1.000
_cell.length_b   1.000
_cell.length_c   1.000
_cell.angle_alpha   90.00
_cell.angle_beta   90.00
_cell.angle_gamma   90.00
#
_symmetry.space_group_name_H-M   'P 1'
#
loop_
_entity.id
_entity.type
_entity.pdbx_description
1 polymer ?
#
loop_
_entity_poly.entity_id
_entity_poly.type
_entity_poly.pdbx_seq_one_letter_code
_entity_poly.pdbx_strand_id
1 'polypeptide(L)'
;MERGFGVDTAALSAYGGTAAGLADELGAVGTSTLAGTTSVGAGGFGPLGDEVGLGAAFQRAAQAQVDGVAAAAAALSGLAEAARGAGAAYAEQEARHGADLGRAYRV
;
A
#
# COMPACT_ATOMS: atom_id res chain seq x y z
N MET A 1 -15.42 33.14 -0.32
CA MET A 1 -14.05 32.93 -0.81
C MET A 1 -13.49 31.76 -0.03
N GLU A 2 -13.31 30.60 -0.67
CA GLU A 2 -12.47 29.55 -0.09
C GLU A 2 -11.07 30.15 0.09
N ARG A 3 -10.64 30.30 1.34
CA ARG A 3 -9.25 30.64 1.68
C ARG A 3 -8.57 29.34 2.04
N GLY A 4 -7.84 28.81 1.08
CA GLY A 4 -7.01 27.62 1.19
C GLY A 4 -6.65 27.09 -0.20
N PHE A 5 -5.55 26.33 -0.31
CA PHE A 5 -4.96 25.83 -1.57
C PHE A 5 -5.89 25.02 -2.52
N GLY A 6 -7.20 24.91 -2.26
CA GLY A 6 -8.14 24.10 -3.03
C GLY A 6 -7.94 22.60 -2.85
N VAL A 7 -7.08 22.21 -1.91
CA VAL A 7 -6.75 20.81 -1.60
C VAL A 7 -7.54 20.39 -0.37
N ASP A 8 -8.40 19.39 -0.53
CA ASP A 8 -9.08 18.74 0.58
C ASP A 8 -8.09 17.81 1.30
N THR A 9 -7.42 18.38 2.31
CA THR A 9 -6.48 17.65 3.17
C THR A 9 -7.16 16.53 3.97
N ALA A 10 -8.47 16.64 4.21
CA ALA A 10 -9.25 15.57 4.84
C ALA A 10 -9.46 14.41 3.85
N ALA A 11 -9.71 14.69 2.57
CA ALA A 11 -9.76 13.67 1.52
C ALA A 11 -8.41 12.98 1.29
N LEU A 12 -7.28 13.71 1.33
CA LEU A 12 -5.94 13.12 1.26
C LEU A 12 -5.64 12.21 2.46
N SER A 13 -6.01 12.65 3.66
CA SER A 13 -5.82 11.86 4.88
C SER A 13 -6.72 10.60 4.88
N ALA A 14 -7.97 10.73 4.45
CA ALA A 14 -8.89 9.62 4.26
C ALA A 14 -8.34 8.62 3.23
N TYR A 15 -7.89 9.09 2.06
CA TYR A 15 -7.29 8.25 1.03
C TYR A 15 -6.05 7.49 1.53
N GLY A 16 -5.16 8.18 2.26
CA GLY A 16 -4.01 7.52 2.91
C GLY A 16 -4.42 6.48 3.96
N GLY A 17 -5.50 6.72 4.70
CA GLY A 17 -6.10 5.72 5.59
C GLY A 17 -6.60 4.49 4.85
N THR A 18 -7.39 4.68 3.80
CA THR A 18 -7.95 3.59 2.99
C THR A 18 -6.87 2.78 2.29
N ALA A 19 -5.84 3.43 1.75
CA ALA A 19 -4.72 2.77 1.10
C ALA A 19 -3.90 1.91 2.09
N ALA A 20 -3.70 2.38 3.33
CA ALA A 20 -3.04 1.60 4.36
C ALA A 20 -3.87 0.36 4.77
N GLY A 21 -5.19 0.52 4.95
CA GLY A 21 -6.07 -0.62 5.24
C GLY A 21 -6.10 -1.68 4.14
N LEU A 22 -6.12 -1.23 2.88
CA LEU A 22 -6.01 -2.13 1.72
C LEU A 22 -4.65 -2.85 1.67
N ALA A 23 -3.55 -2.17 2.04
CA ALA A 23 -2.23 -2.80 2.10
C ALA A 23 -2.18 -3.91 3.16
N ASP A 24 -2.76 -3.67 4.34
CA ASP A 24 -2.85 -4.66 5.43
C ASP A 24 -3.70 -5.87 5.00
N GLU A 25 -4.85 -5.65 4.38
CA GLU A 25 -5.70 -6.72 3.85
C GLU A 25 -4.98 -7.55 2.78
N LEU A 26 -4.27 -6.89 1.85
CA LEU A 26 -3.49 -7.57 0.82
C LEU A 26 -2.35 -8.40 1.43
N GLY A 27 -1.65 -7.86 2.44
CA GLY A 27 -0.61 -8.56 3.18
C GLY A 27 -1.15 -9.80 3.90
N ALA A 28 -2.33 -9.70 4.53
CA ALA A 28 -3.00 -10.82 5.17
C ALA A 28 -3.37 -11.91 4.14
N VAL A 29 -3.97 -11.54 3.00
CA VAL A 29 -4.29 -12.50 1.92
C VAL A 29 -3.04 -13.21 1.39
N GLY A 30 -1.95 -12.48 1.18
CA GLY A 30 -0.67 -13.04 0.72
C GLY A 30 -0.08 -14.05 1.72
N THR A 31 -0.12 -13.74 3.01
CA THR A 31 0.49 -14.55 4.07
C THR A 31 -0.39 -15.70 4.58
N SER A 32 -1.71 -15.53 4.68
CA SER A 32 -2.60 -16.57 5.21
C SER A 32 -3.18 -17.47 4.12
N THR A 33 -3.57 -16.89 2.99
CA THR A 33 -4.33 -17.59 1.96
C THR A 33 -3.42 -18.13 0.88
N LEU A 34 -2.56 -17.29 0.28
CA LEU A 34 -1.67 -17.77 -0.77
C LEU A 34 -0.61 -18.72 -0.24
N ALA A 35 0.05 -18.42 0.89
CA ALA A 35 1.06 -19.32 1.46
C ALA A 35 0.50 -20.70 1.84
N GLY A 36 -0.79 -20.79 2.21
CA GLY A 36 -1.48 -22.07 2.43
C GLY A 36 -1.83 -22.82 1.15
N THR A 37 -1.97 -22.13 0.02
CA THR A 37 -2.21 -22.74 -1.31
C THR A 37 -0.93 -23.07 -2.08
N THR A 38 0.19 -22.41 -1.76
CA THR A 38 1.51 -22.72 -2.34
C THR A 38 2.07 -24.04 -1.82
N SER A 39 1.50 -24.58 -0.73
CA SER A 39 1.93 -25.81 -0.09
C SER A 39 1.32 -27.08 -0.69
N VAL A 40 1.11 -27.14 -2.01
CA VAL A 40 0.84 -28.45 -2.66
C VAL A 40 1.98 -29.37 -2.23
N GLY A 41 1.64 -30.36 -1.40
CA GLY A 41 2.62 -31.20 -0.73
C GLY A 41 3.50 -31.91 -1.75
N ALA A 42 4.77 -32.16 -1.41
CA ALA A 42 5.64 -32.99 -2.24
C ALA A 42 4.91 -34.29 -2.63
N GLY A 43 4.87 -34.61 -3.93
CA GLY A 43 4.09 -35.73 -4.46
C GLY A 43 2.63 -35.41 -4.85
N GLY A 44 2.16 -34.17 -4.73
CA GLY A 44 0.80 -33.76 -5.14
C GLY A 44 0.53 -33.90 -6.64
N PHE A 45 1.58 -33.96 -7.46
CA PHE A 45 1.51 -34.24 -8.90
C PHE A 45 1.84 -35.70 -9.25
N GLY A 46 2.05 -36.54 -8.24
CA GLY A 46 2.49 -37.93 -8.39
C GLY A 46 3.95 -38.07 -8.88
N PRO A 47 4.46 -39.31 -8.95
CA PRO A 47 5.88 -39.57 -9.25
C PRO A 47 6.32 -39.06 -10.64
N LEU A 48 5.44 -39.15 -11.64
CA LEU A 48 5.69 -38.58 -12.98
C LEU A 48 5.76 -37.04 -12.93
N GLY A 49 4.89 -36.41 -12.15
CA GLY A 49 4.88 -34.95 -11.97
C GLY A 49 6.13 -34.44 -11.27
N ASP A 50 6.67 -35.21 -10.33
CA ASP A 50 7.94 -34.91 -9.67
C ASP A 50 9.13 -35.12 -10.60
N GLU A 51 9.13 -36.18 -11.42
CA GLU A 51 10.17 -36.44 -12.44
C GLU A 51 10.27 -35.32 -13.48
N VAL A 52 9.14 -34.77 -13.93
CA VAL A 52 9.13 -33.64 -14.88
C VAL A 52 9.27 -32.27 -14.19
N GLY A 53 9.42 -32.24 -12.86
CA GLY A 53 9.63 -31.03 -12.09
C GLY A 53 8.40 -30.12 -11.97
N LEU A 54 7.19 -30.63 -12.18
CA LEU A 54 5.95 -29.87 -12.11
C LEU A 54 5.72 -29.28 -10.71
N GLY A 55 6.10 -30.02 -9.66
CA GLY A 55 6.06 -29.54 -8.27
C GLY A 55 6.96 -28.32 -8.05
N ALA A 56 8.19 -28.33 -8.56
CA ALA A 56 9.11 -27.21 -8.46
C ALA A 56 8.66 -26.00 -9.30
N ALA A 57 8.12 -26.23 -10.49
CA ALA A 57 7.55 -25.18 -11.34
C ALA A 57 6.34 -24.51 -10.67
N PHE A 58 5.45 -25.30 -10.06
CA PHE A 58 4.32 -24.81 -9.30
C PHE A 58 4.77 -23.97 -8.09
N GLN A 59 5.71 -24.48 -7.28
CA GLN A 59 6.24 -23.76 -6.13
C GLN A 59 6.84 -22.40 -6.52
N ARG A 60 7.60 -22.33 -7.64
CA ARG A 60 8.13 -21.07 -8.15
C ARG A 60 7.04 -20.09 -8.59
N ALA A 61 6.04 -20.58 -9.32
CA ALA A 61 4.91 -19.76 -9.76
C ALA A 61 4.11 -19.23 -8.56
N ALA A 62 3.89 -20.08 -7.57
CA ALA A 62 3.17 -19.75 -6.35
C ALA A 62 3.96 -18.73 -5.49
N GLN A 63 5.29 -18.90 -5.38
CA GLN A 63 6.16 -17.92 -4.71
C GLN A 63 6.13 -16.56 -5.43
N ALA A 64 6.20 -16.54 -6.76
CA ALA A 64 6.13 -15.30 -7.53
C ALA A 64 4.80 -14.54 -7.32
N GLN A 65 3.70 -15.26 -7.10
CA GLN A 65 2.40 -14.65 -6.77
C GLN A 65 2.41 -14.03 -5.36
N VAL A 66 2.96 -14.74 -4.37
CA VAL A 66 3.12 -14.22 -3.00
C VAL A 66 3.99 -12.96 -3.01
N ASP A 67 5.11 -13.00 -3.71
CA ASP A 67 6.04 -11.86 -3.83
C ASP A 67 5.38 -10.67 -4.54
N GLY A 68 4.56 -10.92 -5.57
CA GLY A 68 3.80 -9.88 -6.26
C GLY A 68 2.75 -9.20 -5.37
N VAL A 69 2.04 -9.98 -4.56
CA VAL A 69 1.08 -9.44 -3.57
C VAL A 69 1.79 -8.60 -2.51
N ALA A 70 2.93 -9.07 -2.01
CA ALA A 70 3.74 -8.33 -1.05
C ALA A 70 4.26 -7.00 -1.65
N ALA A 71 4.70 -7.00 -2.91
CA ALA A 71 5.12 -5.79 -3.61
C ALA A 71 3.97 -4.79 -3.80
N ALA A 72 2.76 -5.26 -4.13
CA ALA A 72 1.58 -4.41 -4.24
C ALA A 72 1.19 -3.79 -2.89
N ALA A 73 1.23 -4.56 -1.81
CA ALA A 73 1.00 -4.06 -0.45
C ALA A 73 2.01 -2.96 -0.07
N ALA A 74 3.30 -3.18 -0.34
CA ALA A 74 4.34 -2.18 -0.08
C ALA A 74 4.13 -0.89 -0.90
N ALA A 75 3.71 -1.00 -2.16
CA ALA A 75 3.42 0.16 -3.00
C ALA A 75 2.21 0.97 -2.48
N LEU A 76 1.16 0.29 -2.02
CA LEU A 76 -0.02 0.92 -1.38
C LEU A 76 0.36 1.65 -0.09
N SER A 77 1.20 1.05 0.75
CA SER A 77 1.73 1.72 1.95
C SER A 77 2.56 2.96 1.61
N GLY A 78 3.46 2.87 0.61
CA GLY A 78 4.24 4.02 0.16
C GLY A 78 3.37 5.16 -0.40
N LEU A 79 2.29 4.82 -1.12
CA LEU A 79 1.31 5.79 -1.58
C LEU A 79 0.57 6.46 -0.41
N ALA A 80 0.19 5.69 0.61
CA ALA A 80 -0.45 6.20 1.82
C ALA A 80 0.45 7.20 2.56
N GLU A 81 1.74 6.89 2.70
CA GLU A 81 2.73 7.79 3.31
C GLU A 81 2.91 9.07 2.50
N ALA A 82 3.02 8.97 1.17
CA ALA A 82 3.13 10.13 0.30
C ALA A 82 1.88 11.04 0.40
N ALA A 83 0.68 10.46 0.44
CA ALA A 83 -0.57 11.22 0.61
C ALA A 83 -0.63 11.93 1.98
N ARG A 84 -0.24 11.26 3.07
CA ARG A 84 -0.15 11.87 4.40
C ARG A 84 0.88 12.99 4.45
N GLY A 85 2.06 12.78 3.87
CA GLY A 85 3.13 13.79 3.80
C GLY A 85 2.68 15.03 3.03
N ALA A 86 2.02 14.85 1.88
CA ALA A 86 1.44 15.95 1.12
C ALA A 86 0.39 16.72 1.93
N GLY A 87 -0.53 16.01 2.60
CA GLY A 87 -1.54 16.64 3.47
C GLY A 87 -0.93 17.48 4.59
N ALA A 88 0.11 16.98 5.26
CA ALA A 88 0.83 17.70 6.30
C ALA A 88 1.54 18.96 5.76
N ALA A 89 2.18 18.85 4.59
CA ALA A 89 2.84 19.99 3.95
C ALA A 89 1.86 21.10 3.57
N TYR A 90 0.66 20.76 3.06
CA TYR A 90 -0.38 21.74 2.78
C TYR A 90 -0.90 22.41 4.05
N ALA A 91 -1.17 21.65 5.12
CA ALA A 91 -1.61 22.21 6.38
C ALA A 91 -0.57 23.19 6.98
N GLU A 92 0.71 22.85 6.88
CA GLU A 92 1.78 23.72 7.36
C GLU A 92 1.97 24.98 6.49
N GLN A 93 1.84 24.86 5.16
CA GLN A 93 1.84 26.03 4.28
C GLN A 93 0.70 26.98 4.60
N GLU A 94 -0.51 26.48 4.82
CA GLU A 94 -1.68 27.29 5.16
C GLU A 94 -1.47 28.03 6.50
N ALA A 95 -0.94 27.34 7.51
CA ALA A 95 -0.63 27.94 8.81
C ALA A 95 0.41 29.07 8.71
N ARG A 96 1.47 28.88 7.92
CA ARG A 96 2.49 29.92 7.66
C ARG A 96 1.89 31.11 6.92
N HIS A 97 1.11 30.86 5.87
CA HIS A 97 0.43 31.92 5.12
C HIS A 97 -0.54 32.73 5.98
N GLY A 98 -1.30 32.06 6.85
CA GLY A 98 -2.18 32.73 7.81
C GLY A 98 -1.41 33.60 8.82
N ALA A 99 -0.27 33.11 9.33
CA ALA A 99 0.59 33.86 10.22
C ALA A 99 1.21 35.10 9.55
N ASP A 100 1.65 34.98 8.30
CA ASP A 100 2.20 36.08 7.52
C ASP A 100 1.14 37.15 7.22
N LEU A 101 -0.08 36.75 6.83
CA LEU A 101 -1.21 37.67 6.66
C LEU A 101 -1.58 38.36 7.97
N GLY A 102 -1.62 37.64 9.09
CA GLY A 102 -1.89 38.20 10.41
C GLY A 102 -0.82 39.19 10.87
N ARG A 103 0.45 38.95 10.52
CA ARG A 103 1.56 39.90 10.76
C ARG A 103 1.42 41.13 9.87
N ALA A 104 1.10 40.95 8.59
CA ALA A 104 0.91 42.05 7.64
C ALA A 104 -0.32 42.93 7.96
N TYR A 105 -1.35 42.37 8.61
CA TYR A 105 -2.54 43.12 9.03
C TYR A 105 -2.34 43.90 10.35
N ARG A 106 -1.23 43.67 11.07
CA ARG A 106 -0.89 44.35 12.34
C ARG A 106 0.01 45.58 12.18
N VAL A 107 0.43 45.90 10.95
CA VAL A 107 1.12 47.14 10.57
C VAL A 107 0.17 48.04 9.79
#